data_AF-A0AA41SQ01-F1
#
_entry.id   AF-A0AA41SQ01-F1
#
_cell.length_a   1.000
_cell.length_b   1.000
_cell.length_c   1.000
_cell.angle_alpha   90.00
_cell.angle_beta   90.00
_cell.angle_gamma   90.00
#
_symmetry.space_group_name_H-M   'P 1'
#
loop_
_entity.id
_entity.type
_entity.pdbx_description
1 polymer ?
#
loop_
_entity_poly.entity_id
_entity_poly.type
_entity_poly.pdbx_seq_one_letter_code
_entity_poly.pdbx_strand_id
1 'polypeptide(L)'
;MNTEREKLVYFARLAEQAERYDGKGNEQNARKIKEYRQKFEDELSKICSDFLVVIDEHLLSSSYLRESTVFYHKMKGDYYRYLAEIKFGDEREEVADMSLKAYEV
;
A
#
# COMPACT_ATOMS: atom_id res chain seq x y z
N MET A 1 -1.30 21.97 2.38
CA MET A 1 -0.56 20.71 2.65
C MET A 1 -0.96 20.24 4.03
N ASN A 2 -1.33 18.96 4.18
CA ASN A 2 -1.41 18.18 5.42
C ASN A 2 -2.79 17.70 5.96
N THR A 3 -3.93 17.98 5.33
CA THR A 3 -5.22 17.39 5.77
C THR A 3 -5.34 15.90 5.50
N GLU A 4 -4.77 15.42 4.39
CA GLU A 4 -4.85 14.01 3.99
C GLU A 4 -3.91 13.13 4.82
N ARG A 5 -2.70 13.64 5.10
CA ARG A 5 -1.76 12.97 6.00
C ARG A 5 -2.29 12.95 7.44
N GLU A 6 -2.93 14.03 7.89
CA GLU A 6 -3.59 14.08 9.21
C GLU A 6 -4.75 13.10 9.31
N LYS A 7 -5.54 12.94 8.25
CA LYS A 7 -6.56 11.88 8.16
C LYS A 7 -5.92 10.51 8.30
N LEU A 8 -4.87 10.21 7.54
CA LEU A 8 -4.20 8.90 7.59
C LEU A 8 -3.63 8.58 8.99
N VAL A 9 -3.00 9.57 9.65
CA VAL A 9 -2.48 9.40 11.02
C VAL A 9 -3.62 9.23 12.04
N TYR A 10 -4.72 9.97 11.87
CA TYR A 10 -5.91 9.82 12.69
C TYR A 10 -6.54 8.42 12.53
N PHE A 11 -6.55 7.88 11.31
CA PHE A 11 -7.08 6.56 11.02
C PHE A 11 -6.20 5.42 11.52
N ALA A 12 -4.87 5.54 11.46
CA ALA A 12 -3.95 4.59 12.11
C ALA A 12 -4.21 4.49 13.62
N ARG A 13 -4.47 5.63 14.29
CA ARG A 13 -4.88 5.66 15.71
C ARG A 13 -6.23 5.00 15.95
N LEU A 14 -7.20 5.18 15.06
CA LEU A 14 -8.52 4.55 15.18
C LEU A 14 -8.46 3.04 14.99
N ALA A 15 -7.61 2.54 14.08
CA ALA A 15 -7.38 1.11 13.90
C ALA A 15 -6.73 0.48 15.15
N GLU A 16 -5.69 1.12 15.71
CA GLU A 16 -5.09 0.71 17.00
C GLU A 16 -6.12 0.71 18.14
N GLN A 17 -7.00 1.71 18.18
CA GLN A 17 -8.08 1.75 19.17
C GLN A 17 -9.12 0.64 18.93
N ALA A 18 -9.48 0.35 17.68
CA ALA A 18 -10.44 -0.70 17.33
C ALA A 18 -10.00 -2.07 17.84
N GLU A 19 -8.71 -2.41 17.68
CA GLU A 19 -8.12 -3.65 18.22
C GLU A 19 -8.24 -3.73 19.76
N ARG A 20 -8.23 -2.57 20.45
CA ARG A 20 -8.47 -2.51 21.91
C ARG A 20 -9.95 -2.62 22.30
N TYR A 21 -10.89 -2.41 21.37
CA TYR A 21 -12.34 -2.41 21.63
C TYR A 21 -13.06 -3.69 21.19
N ASP A 22 -12.40 -4.61 20.49
CA ASP A 22 -12.96 -5.93 20.12
C ASP A 22 -13.38 -6.77 21.34
N GLY A 23 -12.92 -6.40 22.55
CA GLY A 23 -13.38 -6.97 23.82
C GLY A 23 -14.66 -6.36 24.44
N LYS A 24 -15.32 -5.37 23.82
CA LYS A 24 -16.43 -4.60 24.45
C LYS A 24 -17.80 -4.67 23.73
N GLY A 25 -18.00 -5.55 22.76
CA GLY A 25 -19.34 -5.88 22.24
C GLY A 25 -20.06 -4.78 21.43
N ASN A 26 -19.32 -3.88 20.77
CA ASN A 26 -19.92 -2.82 19.95
C ASN A 26 -19.79 -3.11 18.44
N GLU A 27 -20.58 -4.07 17.96
CA GLU A 27 -20.57 -4.60 16.58
C GLU A 27 -20.77 -3.52 15.50
N GLN A 28 -21.56 -2.47 15.79
CA GLN A 28 -21.79 -1.37 14.84
C GLN A 28 -20.51 -0.56 14.57
N ASN A 29 -19.70 -0.34 15.61
CA ASN A 29 -18.43 0.37 15.45
C ASN A 29 -17.41 -0.49 14.73
N ALA A 30 -17.33 -1.79 15.07
CA ALA A 30 -16.46 -2.74 14.37
C ALA A 30 -16.78 -2.80 12.87
N ARG A 31 -18.07 -2.82 12.50
CA ARG A 31 -18.50 -2.78 11.10
C ARG A 31 -18.05 -1.50 10.39
N LYS A 32 -18.26 -0.32 10.99
CA LYS A 32 -17.81 0.95 10.41
C LYS A 32 -16.30 0.95 10.19
N ILE A 33 -15.54 0.51 11.18
CA ILE A 33 -14.07 0.44 11.08
C ILE A 33 -13.64 -0.46 9.92
N LYS A 34 -14.27 -1.64 9.77
CA LYS A 34 -13.99 -2.55 8.66
C LYS A 34 -14.30 -1.93 7.30
N GLU A 35 -15.46 -1.28 7.17
CA GLU A 35 -15.85 -0.60 5.92
C GLU A 35 -14.90 0.55 5.55
N TYR A 36 -14.41 1.31 6.53
CA TYR A 36 -13.42 2.36 6.29
C TYR A 36 -12.05 1.80 5.95
N ARG A 37 -11.63 0.71 6.62
CA ARG A 37 -10.36 0.03 6.31
C ARG A 37 -10.37 -0.46 4.86
N GLN A 38 -11.45 -1.09 4.41
CA GLN A 38 -11.58 -1.54 3.03
C GLN A 38 -11.45 -0.39 2.03
N LYS A 39 -12.13 0.74 2.26
CA LYS A 39 -12.02 1.92 1.37
C LYS A 39 -10.58 2.43 1.28
N PHE A 40 -9.88 2.48 2.41
CA PHE A 40 -8.47 2.88 2.44
C PHE A 40 -7.58 1.89 1.68
N GLU A 41 -7.77 0.58 1.89
CA GLU A 41 -7.05 -0.47 1.17
C GLU A 41 -7.30 -0.39 -0.35
N ASP A 42 -8.54 -0.10 -0.78
CA ASP A 42 -8.90 0.07 -2.18
C ASP A 42 -8.23 1.31 -2.81
N GLU A 43 -8.27 2.45 -2.11
CA GLU A 43 -7.62 3.69 -2.56
C GLU A 43 -6.09 3.53 -2.65
N LEU A 44 -5.47 2.93 -1.63
CA LEU A 44 -4.04 2.65 -1.62
C LEU A 44 -3.66 1.69 -2.75
N SER A 45 -4.46 0.64 -2.98
CA SER A 45 -4.25 -0.33 -4.06
C SER A 45 -4.28 0.35 -5.43
N LYS A 46 -5.24 1.27 -5.63
CA LYS A 46 -5.37 2.02 -6.88
C LYS A 46 -4.15 2.92 -7.10
N ILE A 47 -3.78 3.72 -6.09
CA ILE A 47 -2.61 4.60 -6.17
C ILE A 47 -1.34 3.81 -6.49
N CYS A 48 -1.10 2.70 -5.79
CA CYS A 48 0.08 1.87 -6.06
C CYS A 48 0.05 1.31 -7.49
N SER A 49 -1.10 0.84 -7.97
CA SER A 49 -1.24 0.29 -9.33
C SER A 49 -0.98 1.35 -10.40
N ASP A 50 -1.54 2.55 -10.24
CA ASP A 50 -1.34 3.67 -11.17
C ASP A 50 0.16 4.07 -11.21
N PHE A 51 0.84 4.11 -10.06
CA PHE A 51 2.28 4.38 -10.01
C PHE A 51 3.13 3.28 -10.63
N LEU A 52 2.77 2.00 -10.44
CA LEU A 52 3.48 0.88 -11.05
C LEU A 52 3.43 0.96 -12.57
N VAL A 53 2.26 1.31 -13.15
CA VAL A 53 2.11 1.54 -14.60
C VAL A 53 3.03 2.67 -15.06
N VAL A 54 3.06 3.80 -14.35
CA VAL A 54 3.95 4.92 -14.70
C VAL A 54 5.43 4.51 -14.65
N ILE A 55 5.83 3.74 -13.64
CA ILE A 55 7.21 3.26 -13.51
C ILE A 55 7.58 2.37 -14.71
N ASP A 56 6.72 1.41 -15.06
CA ASP A 56 7.01 0.45 -16.13
C ASP A 56 6.94 1.06 -17.53
N GLU A 57 5.86 1.80 -17.83
CA GLU A 57 5.58 2.29 -19.17
C GLU A 57 6.36 3.58 -19.52
N HIS A 58 6.76 4.37 -18.52
CA HIS A 58 7.40 5.67 -18.75
C HIS A 58 8.78 5.78 -18.13
N LEU A 59 8.95 5.50 -16.84
CA LEU A 59 10.20 5.80 -16.15
C LEU A 59 11.31 4.81 -16.51
N LEU A 60 11.02 3.50 -16.45
CA LEU A 60 11.97 2.46 -16.82
C LEU A 60 12.20 2.44 -18.33
N SER A 61 11.14 2.58 -19.13
CA SER A 61 11.23 2.58 -20.60
C SER A 61 12.07 3.72 -21.17
N SER A 62 12.10 4.87 -20.49
CA SER A 62 12.89 6.04 -20.89
C SER A 62 14.25 6.16 -20.18
N SER A 63 14.54 5.30 -19.20
CA SER A 63 15.79 5.35 -18.44
C SER A 63 16.95 4.73 -19.23
N TYR A 64 18.02 5.52 -19.38
CA TYR A 64 19.28 5.09 -20.03
C TYR A 64 20.46 5.07 -19.07
N LEU A 65 20.34 5.78 -17.93
CA LEU A 65 21.35 5.79 -16.87
C LEU A 65 21.10 4.64 -15.89
N ARG A 66 22.18 3.93 -15.55
CA ARG A 66 22.15 2.82 -14.58
C ARG A 66 21.60 3.27 -13.22
N GLU A 67 22.00 4.44 -12.74
CA GLU A 67 21.54 4.98 -11.45
C GLU A 67 20.02 5.23 -11.43
N SER A 68 19.47 5.81 -12.49
CA SER A 68 18.03 6.03 -12.63
C SER A 68 17.26 4.71 -12.72
N THR A 69 17.80 3.73 -13.45
CA THR A 69 17.20 2.39 -13.59
C THR A 69 17.06 1.71 -12.22
N VAL A 70 18.16 1.67 -11.44
CA VAL A 70 18.16 1.11 -10.08
C VAL A 70 17.20 1.87 -9.17
N PHE A 71 17.15 3.20 -9.27
CA PHE A 71 16.23 4.02 -8.49
C PHE A 71 14.76 3.69 -8.79
N TYR A 72 14.39 3.54 -10.08
CA TYR A 72 13.02 3.19 -10.47
C TYR A 72 12.65 1.75 -10.12
N HIS A 73 13.58 0.80 -10.20
CA HIS A 73 13.37 -0.56 -9.71
C HIS A 73 13.17 -0.60 -8.18
N LYS A 74 13.94 0.17 -7.42
CA LYS A 74 13.71 0.35 -5.98
C LYS A 74 12.32 0.91 -5.70
N MET A 75 11.90 1.96 -6.44
CA MET A 75 10.55 2.51 -6.29
C MET A 75 9.48 1.46 -6.60
N LYS A 76 9.64 0.68 -7.68
CA LYS A 76 8.73 -0.43 -8.03
C LYS A 76 8.61 -1.43 -6.88
N GLY A 77 9.73 -1.84 -6.28
CA GLY A 77 9.76 -2.71 -5.11
C GLY A 77 9.03 -2.12 -3.90
N ASP A 78 9.20 -0.83 -3.63
CA ASP A 78 8.51 -0.11 -2.55
C ASP A 78 6.98 -0.12 -2.75
N TYR A 79 6.47 0.12 -3.97
CA TYR A 79 5.03 0.08 -4.26
C TYR A 79 4.43 -1.32 -4.15
N TYR A 80 5.13 -2.36 -4.62
CA TYR A 80 4.69 -3.74 -4.38
C TYR A 80 4.73 -4.12 -2.90
N ARG A 81 5.71 -3.61 -2.14
CA ARG A 81 5.77 -3.83 -0.69
C ARG A 81 4.57 -3.20 0.02
N TYR A 82 4.16 -1.98 -0.35
CA TYR A 82 2.96 -1.35 0.20
C TYR A 82 1.70 -2.16 -0.11
N LEU A 83 1.60 -2.76 -1.31
CA LEU A 83 0.51 -3.70 -1.63
C LEU A 83 0.58 -4.94 -0.73
N ALA A 84 1.76 -5.51 -0.51
CA ALA A 84 1.95 -6.67 0.37
C ALA A 84 1.56 -6.41 1.84
N GLU A 85 1.65 -5.16 2.30
CA GLU A 85 1.27 -4.75 3.66
C GLU A 85 -0.26 -4.73 3.85
N ILE A 86 -1.05 -4.61 2.78
CA ILE A 86 -2.52 -4.54 2.85
C ILE A 86 -3.24 -5.74 2.22
N LYS A 87 -2.57 -6.55 1.41
CA LYS A 87 -3.13 -7.77 0.80
C LYS A 87 -3.05 -8.96 1.76
N PHE A 88 -3.86 -9.98 1.50
CA PHE A 88 -3.96 -11.18 2.33
C PHE A 88 -3.98 -12.45 1.46
N GLY A 89 -3.61 -13.58 2.05
CA GLY A 89 -3.59 -14.88 1.37
C GLY A 89 -2.64 -14.89 0.17
N ASP A 90 -3.05 -15.59 -0.88
CA ASP A 90 -2.23 -15.80 -2.09
C ASP A 90 -1.85 -14.48 -2.77
N GLU A 91 -2.77 -13.50 -2.81
CA GLU A 91 -2.47 -12.17 -3.39
C GLU A 91 -1.29 -11.49 -2.68
N ARG A 92 -1.14 -11.69 -1.36
CA ARG A 92 -0.03 -11.13 -0.59
C ARG A 92 1.30 -11.75 -0.99
N GLU A 93 1.33 -13.06 -1.18
CA GLU A 93 2.53 -13.80 -1.58
C GLU A 93 2.97 -13.36 -2.98
N GLU A 94 2.02 -13.25 -3.91
CA GLU A 94 2.29 -12.79 -5.28
C GLU A 94 2.92 -11.39 -5.30
N VAL A 95 2.34 -10.41 -4.60
CA VAL A 95 2.89 -9.05 -4.58
C VAL A 95 4.20 -8.96 -3.79
N ALA A 96 4.40 -9.80 -2.78
CA ALA A 96 5.68 -9.88 -2.05
C ALA A 96 6.80 -10.40 -2.96
N ASP A 97 6.52 -11.43 -3.77
CA ASP A 97 7.46 -11.94 -4.77
C ASP A 97 7.79 -10.89 -5.84
N MET A 98 6.80 -10.11 -6.29
CA MET A 98 7.03 -9.01 -7.23
C MET A 98 7.88 -7.90 -6.60
N SER A 99 7.68 -7.61 -5.31
CA SER A 99 8.52 -6.68 -4.55
C SER A 99 9.97 -7.16 -4.49
N LEU A 100 10.20 -8.43 -4.13
CA LEU A 100 11.52 -9.02 -4.07
C LEU A 100 12.23 -8.96 -5.44
N LYS A 101 11.56 -9.41 -6.51
CA LYS A 101 12.10 -9.37 -7.88
C LYS A 101 12.50 -7.97 -8.31
N ALA A 102 11.75 -6.95 -7.90
CA ALA A 102 12.09 -5.56 -8.23
C ALA A 102 13.34 -5.05 -7.48
N TYR A 103 13.62 -5.57 -6.28
CA TYR A 103 14.83 -5.22 -5.52
C TYR A 103 16.08 -6.00 -5.95
N GLU A 104 15.93 -7.14 -6.62
CA GLU A 104 17.04 -8.00 -7.06
C GLU A 104 17.64 -7.61 -8.43
N VAL A 105 17.21 -6.50 -9.02
CA VAL A 105 17.68 -6.00 -10.33
C VAL A 105 19.05 -5.34 -10.28
#